data_AF-A0A7X9E9N0-F1
#
_entry.id   AF-A0A7X9E9N0-F1
#
_cell.length_a   1.000
_cell.length_b   1.000
_cell.length_c   1.000
_cell.angle_alpha   90.00
_cell.angle_beta   90.00
_cell.angle_gamma   90.00
#
_symmetry.space_group_name_H-M   'P 1'
#
loop_
_entity.id
_entity.type
_entity.pdbx_description
1 polymer ?
#
loop_
_entity_poly.entity_id
_entity_poly.type
_entity_poly.pdbx_seq_one_letter_code
_entity_poly.pdbx_strand_id
1 'polypeptide(L)' 'MAMLNPIKAFLKRIFNFIIDKLGIVKEIFYIGGSDTLPPPLTQEEEKEVISRLKSSNEAKTILIEHNLRLVVYLAKKFE' A
#
# COMPACT_ATOMS: atom_id res chain seq x y z
N MET A 1 22.59 -31.38 -15.00
CA MET A 1 21.64 -30.47 -14.30
C MET A 1 21.41 -29.16 -15.07
N ALA A 2 21.36 -29.17 -16.42
CA ALA A 2 21.20 -27.96 -17.25
C ALA A 2 19.94 -27.96 -18.14
N MET A 3 19.39 -29.15 -18.46
CA MET A 3 18.20 -29.33 -19.32
C MET A 3 16.86 -29.00 -18.63
N LEU A 4 16.82 -28.95 -17.29
CA LEU A 4 15.59 -28.67 -16.52
C LEU A 4 15.23 -27.18 -16.43
N ASN A 5 16.18 -26.29 -16.69
CA ASN A 5 16.00 -24.85 -16.57
C ASN A 5 15.09 -24.24 -17.66
N PRO A 6 15.24 -24.57 -18.96
CA PRO A 6 14.38 -23.97 -19.99
C PRO A 6 12.92 -24.44 -19.89
N ILE A 7 12.68 -25.70 -19.54
CA ILE A 7 11.33 -26.25 -19.36
C ILE A 7 10.64 -25.60 -18.15
N LYS A 8 11.35 -25.47 -17.02
CA LYS A 8 10.83 -24.76 -15.84
C LYS A 8 10.54 -23.29 -16.15
N ALA A 9 11.39 -22.62 -16.91
CA ALA A 9 11.19 -21.23 -17.32
C ALA A 9 9.96 -21.07 -18.22
N PHE A 10 9.75 -22.01 -19.15
CA PHE A 10 8.58 -22.04 -20.03
C PHE A 10 7.28 -22.25 -19.24
N LEU A 11 7.25 -23.23 -18.34
CA LEU A 11 6.09 -23.48 -17.47
C LEU A 11 5.78 -22.26 -16.57
N LYS A 12 6.82 -21.60 -16.03
CA LYS A 12 6.66 -20.37 -15.23
C LYS A 12 6.07 -19.22 -16.06
N ARG A 13 6.47 -19.04 -17.32
CA ARG A 13 5.89 -18.02 -18.20
C ARG A 13 4.42 -18.28 -18.49
N ILE A 14 4.04 -19.52 -18.76
CA ILE A 14 2.63 -19.90 -18.98
C ILE A 14 1.82 -19.65 -17.72
N PHE A 15 2.33 -20.07 -16.56
CA PHE A 15 1.66 -19.87 -15.29
C PHE A 15 1.42 -18.39 -14.99
N ASN A 16 2.46 -17.55 -15.10
CA ASN A 16 2.33 -16.11 -14.89
C ASN A 16 1.35 -15.46 -15.88
N PHE A 17 1.39 -15.85 -17.16
CA PHE A 17 0.46 -15.33 -18.17
C PHE A 17 -1.01 -15.63 -17.83
N ILE A 18 -1.29 -16.82 -17.31
CA ILE A 18 -2.63 -17.23 -16.87
C ILE A 18 -3.07 -16.42 -15.63
N ILE A 19 -2.17 -16.28 -14.65
CA ILE A 19 -2.41 -15.53 -13.41
C ILE A 19 -2.75 -14.06 -13.73
N ASP A 20 -1.96 -13.41 -14.58
CA ASP A 20 -2.12 -12.00 -14.95
C ASP A 20 -3.43 -11.80 -15.73
N LYS A 21 -3.73 -12.69 -16.69
CA LYS A 21 -4.94 -12.59 -17.53
C LYS A 21 -6.23 -12.83 -16.75
N LEU A 22 -6.19 -13.68 -15.72
CA LEU A 22 -7.34 -13.94 -14.86
C LEU A 22 -7.50 -12.88 -13.75
N GLY A 23 -6.56 -11.94 -13.61
CA GLY A 23 -6.64 -10.87 -12.60
C GLY A 23 -6.69 -11.41 -11.17
N ILE A 24 -6.14 -12.60 -10.93
CA ILE A 24 -6.23 -13.31 -9.63
C ILE A 24 -5.38 -12.60 -8.57
N VAL A 25 -4.30 -11.94 -9.00
CA VAL A 25 -3.43 -11.17 -8.10
C VAL A 25 -3.99 -9.77 -7.97
N LYS A 26 -4.57 -9.47 -6.80
CA LYS A 26 -4.76 -8.08 -6.36
C LYS A 26 -3.46 -7.59 -5.75
N GLU A 27 -3.10 -6.34 -6.03
CA GLU A 27 -2.03 -5.66 -5.31
C GLU A 27 -2.38 -5.63 -3.81
N ILE A 28 -1.47 -6.16 -2.98
CA ILE A 28 -1.60 -6.14 -1.52
C ILE A 28 -0.74 -5.01 -1.00
N PHE A 29 -1.38 -3.91 -0.60
CA PHE A 29 -0.73 -2.80 0.07
C PHE A 29 -0.76 -3.06 1.59
N TYR A 30 0.26 -3.77 2.08
CA TYR A 30 0.39 -4.10 3.49
C TYR A 30 1.13 -2.99 4.25
N ILE A 31 0.47 -2.42 5.25
CA ILE A 31 1.07 -1.48 6.20
C ILE A 31 1.33 -2.25 7.49
N GLY A 32 2.53 -2.83 7.63
CA GLY A 32 2.93 -3.55 8.84
C GLY A 32 4.40 -3.94 8.88
N GLY A 33 5.27 -3.08 8.31
CA GLY A 33 6.70 -3.08 8.61
C GLY A 33 6.97 -2.42 9.96
N SER A 34 8.23 -2.44 10.42
CA SER A 34 8.70 -1.71 11.61
C SER A 34 8.55 -0.19 11.53
N ASP A 35 7.97 0.32 10.44
CA ASP A 35 7.67 1.72 10.22
C ASP A 35 6.57 2.14 11.19
N THR A 36 7.01 2.74 12.30
CA THR A 36 6.12 3.41 13.23
C THR A 36 5.29 4.42 12.45
N LEU A 37 3.96 4.29 12.49
CA LEU A 37 3.04 5.26 11.90
C LEU A 37 3.47 6.67 12.30
N PRO A 38 3.50 7.63 11.37
CA PRO A 38 3.96 8.97 11.68
C PRO A 38 3.14 9.58 12.83
N PRO A 39 3.73 10.50 13.61
CA PRO A 39 2.99 11.23 14.63
C PRO A 39 1.88 12.07 13.99
N PRO A 40 0.81 12.41 14.73
CA PRO A 40 -0.20 13.34 14.22
C PRO A 40 0.44 14.68 13.84
N LEU A 41 -0.08 15.31 12.80
CA LEU A 41 0.29 16.67 12.43
C LEU A 41 -0.15 17.65 13.52
N THR A 42 0.56 18.77 13.64
CA THR A 42 0.06 19.92 14.38
C THR A 42 -1.13 20.55 13.66
N GLN A 43 -1.89 21.38 14.36
CA GLN A 43 -3.07 22.01 13.80
C GLN A 43 -2.71 22.98 12.65
N GLU A 44 -1.57 23.65 12.74
CA GLU A 44 -1.05 24.56 11.72
C GLU A 44 -0.63 23.80 10.46
N GLU A 45 0.14 22.72 10.62
CA GLU A 45 0.56 21.85 9.52
C GLU A 45 -0.65 21.22 8.83
N GLU A 46 -1.63 20.74 9.59
CA GLU A 46 -2.82 20.14 9.02
C GLU A 46 -3.63 21.16 8.19
N LYS A 47 -3.78 22.40 8.68
CA LYS A 47 -4.43 23.48 7.91
C LYS A 47 -3.69 23.77 6.60
N GLU A 48 -2.37 23.81 6.64
CA GLU A 48 -1.54 24.02 5.46
C GLU A 48 -1.73 22.89 4.44
N VAL A 49 -1.67 21.63 4.88
CA VAL A 49 -1.84 20.47 4.00
C VAL A 49 -3.26 20.40 3.45
N ILE A 50 -4.29 20.71 4.26
CA ILE A 50 -5.69 20.80 3.82
C ILE A 50 -5.88 21.87 2.75
N SER A 51 -5.17 23.00 2.83
CA SER A 51 -5.27 24.04 1.80
C SER A 51 -4.82 23.54 0.42
N ARG A 52 -3.96 22.52 0.36
CA ARG A 52 -3.37 21.94 -0.86
C ARG A 52 -4.12 20.73 -1.40
N LEU A 53 -5.15 20.25 -0.70
CA LEU A 53 -5.87 19.01 -0.99
C LEU A 53 -6.51 18.98 -2.39
N LYS A 54 -6.94 20.13 -2.89
CA LYS A 54 -7.56 20.25 -4.23
C LYS A 54 -6.54 20.19 -5.37
N SER A 55 -5.26 20.44 -5.09
CA SER A 55 -4.22 20.64 -6.10
C SER A 55 -3.05 19.66 -5.99
N SER A 56 -2.96 18.86 -4.93
CA SER A 56 -1.85 17.93 -4.68
C SER A 56 -2.38 16.58 -4.19
N ASN A 57 -2.02 15.53 -4.92
CA ASN A 57 -2.23 14.16 -4.46
C ASN A 57 -1.31 13.82 -3.28
N GLU A 58 -0.14 14.45 -3.18
CA GLU A 58 0.74 14.28 -2.00
C GLU A 58 0.05 14.75 -0.72
N ALA A 59 -0.68 15.86 -0.75
CA ALA A 59 -1.45 16.34 0.40
C ALA A 59 -2.48 15.32 0.90
N LYS A 60 -3.12 14.61 -0.03
CA LYS A 60 -4.03 13.50 0.28
C LYS A 60 -3.29 12.34 0.95
N THR A 61 -2.14 11.95 0.42
CA THR A 61 -1.30 10.88 1.00
C THR A 61 -0.84 11.22 2.41
N ILE A 62 -0.31 12.43 2.63
CA ILE A 62 0.14 12.91 3.95
C ILE A 62 -1.00 12.82 4.97
N LEU A 63 -2.18 13.34 4.63
CA LEU A 63 -3.32 13.32 5.55
C LEU A 63 -3.80 11.90 5.86
N ILE A 64 -3.78 10.99 4.87
CA ILE A 64 -4.10 9.58 5.09
C ILE A 64 -3.09 8.98 6.08
N GLU A 65 -1.80 9.04 5.78
CA GLU A 65 -0.75 8.39 6.58
C GLU A 65 -0.69 8.86 8.04
N HIS A 66 -0.78 10.17 8.26
CA HIS A 66 -0.78 10.74 9.61
C HIS A 66 -2.06 10.46 10.41
N ASN A 67 -3.19 10.19 9.73
CA ASN A 67 -4.45 9.82 10.36
C ASN A 67 -4.71 8.30 10.41
N LEU A 68 -3.91 7.46 9.74
CA LEU A 68 -4.03 6.00 9.81
C LEU A 68 -3.94 5.48 11.26
N ARG A 69 -3.12 6.14 12.09
CA ARG A 69 -3.00 5.81 13.51
C ARG A 69 -4.35 5.90 14.23
N LEU A 70 -5.15 6.93 13.94
CA LEU A 70 -6.51 7.08 14.49
C LEU A 70 -7.39 5.90 14.07
N VAL A 71 -7.33 5.48 12.81
CA VAL A 71 -8.10 4.33 12.30
C VAL A 71 -7.73 3.05 13.04
N VAL A 72 -6.43 2.79 13.24
CA VAL A 72 -5.95 1.60 13.98
C VAL A 72 -6.47 1.61 15.42
N TYR A 73 -6.40 2.76 16.11
CA TYR A 73 -6.94 2.89 17.47
C TYR A 73 -8.44 2.66 17.52
N LEU A 74 -9.19 3.18 16.55
CA LEU A 74 -10.64 2.98 16.46
C LEU A 74 -10.97 1.51 16.18
N ALA A 75 -10.29 0.87 15.22
CA ALA A 75 -10.51 -0.54 14.88
C ALA A 75 -10.35 -1.43 16.11
N LYS A 76 -9.27 -1.25 16.88
CA LYS A 76 -9.02 -2.00 18.12
C LYS A 76 -10.07 -1.74 19.22
N LYS A 77 -10.73 -0.58 19.22
CA LYS A 77 -11.79 -0.26 20.20
C LYS A 77 -13.08 -1.01 19.92
N PHE A 78 -13.33 -1.40 18.67
CA PHE A 78 -14.56 -2.07 18.23
C PHE A 78 -14.36 -3.56 17.91
N GLU A 79 -13.18 -4.11 18.20
CA GLU A 79 -12.96 -5.56 18.37
C GLU A 79 -13.60 -6.05 19.69
#